data_AF-A0A8C2C6X4-F1
#
_entry.id   AF-A0A8C2C6X4-F1
#
_cell.length_a   1.000
_cell.length_b   1.000
_cell.length_c   1.000
_cell.angle_alpha   90.00
_cell.angle_beta   90.00
_cell.angle_gamma   90.00
#
_symmetry.space_group_name_H-M   'P 1'
#
loop_
_entity.id
_entity.type
_entity.pdbx_description
1 polymer ?
#
loop_
_entity_poly.entity_id
_entity_poly.type
_entity_poly.pdbx_seq_one_letter_code
_entity_poly.pdbx_strand_id
1 'polypeptide(L)'
;ALRGGMEIIQETFGENSLKYTMVLFTRGDDLNDKTIEQYLGKTVSALKQLIDVCENRYHDCAAGNTILGRKVFKAETSRVCHYSVS
;
A
#
# COMPACT_ATOMS: atom_id res chain seq x y z
N ALA A 1 14.99 -8.42 -0.68
CA ALA A 1 14.90 -7.72 -1.98
C ALA A 1 14.11 -6.39 -1.93
N LEU A 2 13.24 -6.13 -0.94
CA LEU A 2 12.46 -4.87 -0.87
C LEU A 2 13.27 -3.60 -0.49
N ARG A 3 14.51 -3.74 -0.01
CA ARG A 3 15.33 -2.63 0.50
C ARG A 3 15.72 -1.59 -0.56
N GLY A 4 16.11 -2.02 -1.77
CA GLY A 4 16.66 -1.11 -2.77
C GLY A 4 15.67 -0.06 -3.29
N GLY A 5 14.38 -0.41 -3.41
CA GLY A 5 13.36 0.54 -3.84
C GLY A 5 13.08 1.64 -2.82
N MET A 6 13.08 1.29 -1.53
CA MET A 6 12.89 2.27 -0.44
C MET A 6 14.07 3.24 -0.34
N GLU A 7 15.29 2.73 -0.51
CA GLU A 7 16.51 3.53 -0.50
C GLU A 7 16.47 4.60 -1.60
N ILE A 8 16.10 4.24 -2.82
CA ILE A 8 15.94 5.20 -3.93
C ILE A 8 14.91 6.30 -3.59
N ILE A 9 13.77 5.93 -2.99
CA ILE A 9 12.74 6.90 -2.59
C ILE A 9 13.31 7.87 -1.54
N GLN A 10 14.05 7.38 -0.55
CA GLN A 10 14.66 8.20 0.48
C GLN A 10 15.80 9.08 -0.04
N GLU A 11 16.64 8.57 -0.94
CA GLU A 11 17.71 9.34 -1.59
C GLU A 11 17.13 10.45 -2.48
N THR A 12 16.01 10.18 -3.16
CA THR A 12 15.40 11.13 -4.11
C THR A 12 14.54 12.18 -3.40
N PHE A 13 13.77 11.79 -2.39
CA PHE A 13 12.74 12.65 -1.76
C PHE A 13 13.03 12.98 -0.28
N GLY A 14 14.18 12.52 0.25
CA GLY A 14 14.61 12.71 1.63
C GLY A 14 14.22 11.57 2.57
N GLU A 15 14.92 11.45 3.70
CA GLU A 15 14.78 10.32 4.64
C GLU A 15 13.35 10.14 5.19
N ASN A 16 12.59 11.23 5.31
CA ASN A 16 11.21 11.24 5.80
C ASN A 16 10.17 10.88 4.72
N SER A 17 10.56 10.67 3.47
CA SER A 17 9.65 10.36 2.35
C SER A 17 8.75 9.14 2.61
N LEU A 18 9.26 8.14 3.34
CA LEU A 18 8.49 6.94 3.66
C LEU A 18 7.30 7.22 4.58
N LYS A 19 7.35 8.28 5.41
CA LYS A 19 6.21 8.79 6.21
C LYS A 19 5.06 9.35 5.37
N TYR A 20 5.33 9.59 4.09
CA TYR A 20 4.34 10.05 3.11
C TYR A 20 4.04 9.01 2.02
N THR A 21 4.71 7.84 2.04
CA THR A 21 4.53 6.73 1.09
C THR A 21 3.49 5.69 1.53
N MET A 22 2.64 5.18 0.64
CA MET A 22 1.66 4.11 0.94
C MET A 22 1.99 2.84 0.15
N VAL A 23 1.79 1.66 0.75
CA VAL A 23 1.95 0.36 0.08
C VAL A 23 0.63 -0.04 -0.59
N LEU A 24 0.62 -0.18 -1.91
CA LEU A 24 -0.56 -0.64 -2.65
C LEU A 24 -0.42 -2.11 -3.01
N PHE A 25 -1.28 -2.96 -2.46
CA PHE A 25 -1.43 -4.34 -2.88
C PHE A 25 -2.29 -4.39 -4.14
N THR A 26 -1.81 -5.07 -5.18
CA THR A 26 -2.58 -5.28 -6.41
C THR A 26 -3.14 -6.69 -6.41
N ARG A 27 -4.22 -6.90 -7.18
CA ARG A 27 -4.96 -8.16 -7.23
C ARG A 27 -5.59 -8.52 -5.87
N GLY A 28 -6.19 -7.52 -5.21
CA GLY A 28 -6.89 -7.74 -3.93
C GLY A 28 -8.01 -8.77 -4.02
N ASP A 29 -8.57 -8.99 -5.21
CA ASP A 29 -9.51 -10.06 -5.54
C ASP A 29 -8.97 -11.48 -5.30
N ASP A 30 -7.65 -11.68 -5.32
CA ASP A 30 -7.03 -12.98 -5.03
C ASP A 30 -6.96 -13.30 -3.53
N LEU A 31 -7.33 -12.35 -2.66
CA LEU A 31 -7.23 -12.53 -1.21
C LEU A 31 -8.25 -13.53 -0.64
N ASN A 32 -9.23 -14.01 -1.44
CA ASN A 32 -10.24 -14.98 -1.01
C ASN A 32 -10.92 -14.57 0.32
N ASP A 33 -11.44 -13.34 0.38
CA ASP A 33 -12.08 -12.72 1.55
C ASP A 33 -11.17 -12.52 2.78
N LYS A 34 -9.86 -12.77 2.66
CA LYS A 34 -8.89 -12.48 3.72
C LYS A 34 -8.51 -11.00 3.69
N THR A 35 -8.34 -10.41 4.86
CA THR A 35 -7.69 -9.12 4.97
C THR A 35 -6.19 -9.23 4.68
N ILE A 36 -5.53 -8.12 4.34
CA ILE A 36 -4.07 -8.10 4.15
C ILE A 36 -3.32 -8.62 5.39
N GLU A 37 -3.78 -8.26 6.59
CA GLU A 37 -3.19 -8.71 7.85
C GLU A 37 -3.32 -10.22 8.04
N GLN A 38 -4.47 -10.79 7.66
CA GLN A 38 -4.69 -12.23 7.67
C GLN A 38 -3.84 -12.95 6.63
N TYR A 39 -3.67 -12.35 5.44
CA TYR A 39 -2.81 -12.87 4.38
C TYR A 39 -1.32 -12.87 4.78
N LEU A 40 -0.85 -11.80 5.42
CA LEU A 40 0.54 -11.67 5.90
C LEU A 40 0.83 -12.56 7.11
N GLY A 41 -0.20 -12.93 7.87
CA GLY A 41 -0.08 -13.79 9.04
C GLY A 41 0.64 -13.14 10.23
N LYS A 42 0.96 -13.97 11.24
CA LYS A 42 1.58 -13.51 12.49
C LYS A 42 3.10 -13.33 12.41
N THR A 43 3.75 -13.96 11.44
CA THR A 43 5.22 -13.98 11.31
C THR A 43 5.76 -12.61 10.86
N VAL A 44 6.95 -12.25 11.32
CA VAL A 44 7.67 -11.07 10.83
C VAL A 44 8.18 -11.38 9.42
N SER A 45 7.55 -10.79 8.41
CA SER A 45 8.00 -10.85 7.02
C SER A 45 8.60 -9.51 6.60
N ALA A 46 9.46 -9.51 5.57
CA ALA A 46 10.00 -8.29 4.98
C ALA A 46 8.89 -7.34 4.48
N LEU A 47 7.74 -7.91 4.10
CA LEU A 47 6.56 -7.16 3.67
C LEU A 47 5.84 -6.50 4.85
N LYS A 48 5.79 -7.14 6.02
CA LYS A 48 5.27 -6.55 7.25
C LYS A 48 6.17 -5.40 7.74
N GLN A 49 7.48 -5.55 7.62
CA GLN A 49 8.44 -4.47 7.90
C GLN A 49 8.25 -3.28 6.96
N LEU A 50 8.01 -3.52 5.67
CA LEU A 50 7.75 -2.47 4.69
C LEU A 50 6.51 -1.63 5.08
N ILE A 51 5.43 -2.30 5.48
CA ILE A 51 4.19 -1.64 5.92
C ILE A 51 4.43 -0.81 7.19
N ASP A 52 5.19 -1.34 8.14
CA ASP A 52 5.50 -0.67 9.40
C ASP A 52 6.33 0.61 9.16
N VAL A 53 7.35 0.54 8.30
CA VAL A 53 8.14 1.72 7.89
C VAL A 53 7.29 2.78 7.18
N CYS A 54 6.21 2.37 6.52
CA CYS A 54 5.25 3.27 5.89
C CYS A 54 4.12 3.74 6.85
N GLU A 55 4.29 3.60 8.17
CA GLU A 55 3.31 3.95 9.20
C GLU A 55 1.97 3.23 9.05
N ASN A 56 2.02 1.95 8.69
CA ASN A 56 0.84 1.10 8.46
C ASN A 56 -0.12 1.65 7.40
N ARG A 57 0.38 2.46 6.45
CA ARG A 57 -0.38 2.95 5.31
C ARG A 57 -0.30 1.95 4.17
N TYR A 58 -1.34 1.16 4.01
CA TYR A 58 -1.53 0.27 2.87
C TYR A 58 -2.99 0.17 2.48
N HIS A 59 -3.22 -0.29 1.24
CA HIS A 59 -4.54 -0.57 0.72
C HIS A 59 -4.47 -1.74 -0.27
N ASP A 60 -5.52 -2.54 -0.36
CA ASP A 60 -5.68 -3.53 -1.41
C ASP A 60 -6.52 -2.96 -2.57
N CYS A 61 -6.00 -3.11 -3.78
CA CYS A 61 -6.69 -2.74 -5.00
C CYS A 61 -7.11 -4.03 -5.72
N ALA A 62 -8.38 -4.40 -5.59
CA ALA A 62 -8.99 -5.38 -6.46
C ALA A 62 -9.06 -4.81 -7.88
N ALA A 63 -8.49 -5.51 -8.85
CA ALA A 63 -8.32 -4.96 -10.19
C ALA A 63 -9.64 -4.96 -10.97
N GLY A 64 -10.13 -3.77 -11.27
CA GLY A 64 -10.30 -3.40 -12.66
C GLY A 64 -9.05 -2.61 -13.06
N ASN A 65 -8.15 -3.22 -13.85
CA ASN A 65 -6.84 -2.70 -14.27
C ASN A 65 -6.81 -1.19 -14.57
N THR A 66 -6.51 -0.34 -13.59
CA THR A 66 -6.31 1.09 -13.83
C THR A 66 -5.39 1.72 -12.79
N ILE A 67 -4.07 1.67 -13.03
CA ILE A 67 -3.14 2.68 -12.50
C ILE A 67 -2.93 3.81 -13.55
N LEU A 68 -3.31 3.56 -14.81
CA LEU A 68 -3.08 4.45 -15.96
C LEU A 68 -4.29 5.32 -16.38
N GLY A 69 -5.36 5.35 -15.58
CA GLY A 69 -6.49 6.23 -15.76
C GLY A 69 -6.88 6.79 -14.40
N ARG A 70 -6.45 8.02 -14.10
CA ARG A 70 -6.66 8.75 -12.84
C ARG A 70 -7.90 8.29 -12.06
N LYS A 71 -7.73 7.32 -11.16
CA LYS A 71 -8.49 7.27 -9.92
C LYS A 71 -7.60 7.91 -8.88
N VAL A 72 -7.92 9.15 -8.54
CA VAL A 72 -7.25 9.86 -7.47
C VAL A 72 -7.60 9.14 -6.18
N PHE A 73 -6.63 8.46 -5.58
CA PHE A 73 -6.76 7.98 -4.21
C PHE A 73 -6.97 9.21 -3.33
N LYS A 74 -8.21 9.43 -2.87
CA LYS A 74 -8.45 10.37 -1.78
C LYS A 74 -7.90 9.73 -0.51
N ALA A 75 -6.76 10.23 -0.07
CA ALA A 75 -6.27 9.97 1.28
C ALA A 75 -7.16 10.74 2.27
N GLU A 76 -8.36 10.23 2.53
CA GLU A 76 -9.11 10.65 3.71
C GLU A 76 -8.59 9.85 4.91
N THR A 77 -8.26 10.57 5.98
CA THR A 77 -7.65 10.08 7.22
C THR A 77 -8.57 9.18 8.05
N SER A 78 -9.53 8.50 7.43
CA SER A 78 -10.55 7.70 8.10
C SER A 78 -10.93 6.50 7.24
N ARG A 79 -10.17 5.41 7.40
CA ARG A 79 -10.51 3.97 7.30
C ARG A 79 -11.49 3.43 6.23
N VAL A 80 -12.03 4.22 5.31
CA VAL A 80 -12.95 3.77 4.26
C VAL A 80 -12.70 4.61 3.02
N CYS A 81 -12.09 4.02 2.00
CA CYS A 81 -12.05 4.62 0.68
C CYS A 81 -13.48 4.58 0.10
N HIS A 82 -14.17 5.72 0.10
CA HIS A 82 -15.40 5.87 -0.67
C HIS A 82 -15.05 5.93 -2.17
N TYR A 83 -15.53 4.95 -2.91
CA TYR A 83 -15.42 4.93 -4.36
C TYR A 83 -16.52 5.81 -4.96
N SER A 84 -16.16 6.97 -5.50
CA SER A 84 -17.04 7.71 -6.40
C SER A 84 -16.73 7.29 -7.84
N VAL A 85 -17.68 6.64 -8.49
CA VAL A 85 -17.70 6.50 -9.95
C VAL A 85 -18.44 7.74 -10.47
N SER A 86 -17.79 8.54 -11.33
CA SER A 86 -18.46 9.55 -12.15
C SER A 86 -18.90 8.93 -13.47
#